data_AF-A0A2N0NB91-F1
#
_entry.id   AF-A0A2N0NB91-F1
#
_cell.length_a   1.000
_cell.length_b   1.000
_cell.length_c   1.000
_cell.angle_alpha   90.00
_cell.angle_beta   90.00
_cell.angle_gamma   90.00
#
_symmetry.space_group_name_H-M   'P 1'
#
loop_
_entity.id
_entity.type
_entity.pdbx_description
1 polymer ?
#
loop_
_entity_poly.entity_id
_entity_poly.type
_entity_poly.pdbx_seq_one_letter_code
_entity_poly.pdbx_strand_id
1 'polypeptide(L)'
;MPSPPRNVFQHLPELPSNDDLNLDLELDLVPNSHNLCPYCDNILPDTLPEKIKDQLQNLQNKPITEEERWSFCIMHHGELNIVPHGLSKGYPEYIDFNVLPSRIIKFEKDLIEIINGNISSYYWDIASSIYKEVGYNKAKAPMMLMNRFEVF
;
A
#
# COMPACT_ATOMS: atom_id res chain seq x y z
N MET A 1 8.90 -16.26 -45.18
CA MET A 1 8.10 -17.04 -44.22
C MET A 1 7.99 -16.20 -42.95
N PRO A 2 6.79 -15.93 -42.43
CA PRO A 2 6.64 -15.21 -41.16
C PRO A 2 7.11 -16.11 -40.00
N SER A 3 7.81 -15.52 -39.04
CA SER A 3 8.30 -16.23 -37.85
C SER A 3 7.13 -16.78 -37.02
N PRO A 4 7.27 -17.92 -36.34
CA PRO A 4 6.22 -18.46 -35.50
C PRO A 4 5.92 -17.51 -34.33
N PRO A 5 4.67 -17.40 -33.87
CA PRO A 5 4.34 -16.63 -32.69
C PRO A 5 5.05 -17.24 -31.48
N ARG A 6 5.96 -16.49 -30.86
CA ARG A 6 6.53 -16.85 -29.55
C ARG A 6 5.47 -16.54 -28.50
N ASN A 7 4.82 -17.55 -27.96
CA ASN A 7 4.03 -17.43 -26.73
C ASN A 7 4.99 -17.27 -25.54
N VAL A 8 5.38 -16.01 -25.26
CA VAL A 8 6.35 -15.65 -24.19
C VAL A 8 5.81 -15.95 -22.78
N PHE A 9 4.52 -16.30 -22.64
CA PHE A 9 3.83 -16.49 -21.37
C PHE A 9 3.62 -17.97 -20.97
N GLN A 10 4.13 -18.95 -21.71
CA GLN A 10 3.91 -20.37 -21.40
C GLN A 10 4.70 -20.88 -20.17
N HIS A 11 5.63 -20.09 -19.64
CA HIS A 11 6.48 -20.47 -18.50
C HIS A 11 6.65 -19.30 -17.52
N LEU A 12 5.55 -18.68 -17.09
CA LEU A 12 5.63 -17.83 -15.90
C LEU A 12 5.93 -18.72 -14.69
N PRO A 13 6.95 -18.40 -13.87
CA PRO A 13 7.08 -19.01 -12.56
C PRO A 13 5.81 -18.76 -11.76
N GLU A 14 5.23 -19.81 -11.19
CA GLU A 14 4.19 -19.66 -10.19
C GLU A 14 4.80 -18.91 -9.00
N LEU A 15 4.26 -17.73 -8.69
CA LEU A 15 4.65 -17.00 -7.49
C LEU A 15 4.22 -17.85 -6.29
N PRO A 16 5.10 -18.11 -5.30
CA PRO A 16 4.67 -18.75 -4.07
C PRO A 16 3.59 -17.87 -3.43
N SER A 17 2.48 -18.49 -3.03
CA SER A 17 1.50 -17.87 -2.15
C SER A 17 2.22 -17.47 -0.87
N ASN A 18 2.38 -16.16 -0.64
CA ASN A 18 2.91 -15.65 0.61
C ASN A 18 1.86 -15.81 1.70
N ASP A 19 1.76 -17.02 2.26
CA ASP A 19 0.97 -17.35 3.45
C ASP A 19 1.78 -17.18 4.76
N ASP A 20 2.91 -16.47 4.73
CA ASP A 20 3.79 -16.29 5.88
C ASP A 20 3.88 -14.82 6.32
N LEU A 21 2.77 -14.32 6.87
CA LEU A 21 2.80 -13.24 7.87
C LEU A 21 2.17 -13.76 9.15
N ASN A 22 2.79 -14.78 9.75
CA ASN A 22 2.43 -15.22 11.08
C ASN A 22 3.13 -14.30 12.09
N LEU A 23 2.41 -13.26 12.52
CA LEU A 23 2.83 -12.41 13.63
C LEU A 23 2.31 -13.06 14.91
N ASP A 24 3.17 -13.85 15.56
CA ASP A 24 2.86 -14.48 16.85
C ASP A 24 2.63 -13.38 17.91
N LEU A 25 1.36 -12.98 18.07
CA LEU A 25 0.88 -12.33 19.29
C LEU A 25 0.40 -13.42 20.24
N GLU A 26 1.23 -13.78 21.22
CA GLU A 26 0.72 -14.37 22.47
C GLU A 26 -0.22 -13.36 23.12
N LEU A 27 -1.53 -13.56 22.90
CA LEU A 27 -2.56 -12.82 23.60
C LEU A 27 -3.15 -13.74 24.66
N ASP A 28 -2.93 -13.38 25.93
CA ASP A 28 -3.49 -14.05 27.09
C ASP A 28 -4.99 -14.31 26.92
N LEU A 29 -5.36 -15.58 27.10
CA LEU A 29 -6.71 -16.10 27.02
C LEU A 29 -7.61 -15.46 28.09
N VAL A 30 -8.26 -14.35 27.74
CA VAL A 30 -9.48 -13.87 28.39
C VAL A 30 -10.62 -14.12 27.42
N PRO A 31 -11.73 -14.77 27.82
CA PRO A 31 -12.83 -15.08 26.92
C PRO A 31 -13.64 -13.81 26.64
N ASN A 32 -13.08 -12.92 25.83
CA ASN A 32 -13.83 -11.83 25.24
C ASN A 32 -14.52 -12.41 24.00
N SER A 33 -15.85 -12.36 23.99
CA SER A 33 -16.65 -12.55 22.79
C SER A 33 -16.22 -11.50 21.77
N HIS A 34 -15.18 -11.80 20.98
CA HIS A 34 -14.69 -10.87 19.97
C HIS A 34 -15.84 -10.57 19.01
N ASN A 35 -16.22 -9.31 18.92
CA ASN A 35 -17.21 -8.84 17.96
C ASN A 35 -16.55 -8.91 16.58
N LEU A 36 -16.72 -10.01 15.88
CA LEU A 36 -16.17 -10.18 14.53
C LEU A 36 -16.92 -9.29 13.54
N CYS A 37 -16.18 -8.77 12.56
CA CYS A 37 -16.77 -8.10 11.42
C CYS A 37 -17.65 -9.08 10.63
N PRO A 38 -18.93 -8.75 10.35
CA PRO A 38 -19.83 -9.65 9.61
C PRO A 38 -19.44 -9.98 8.16
N TYR A 39 -18.36 -9.37 7.64
CA TYR A 39 -17.98 -9.44 6.23
C TYR A 39 -16.56 -9.95 5.97
N CYS A 40 -15.64 -9.82 6.94
CA CYS A 40 -14.22 -10.20 6.75
C CYS A 40 -13.60 -10.89 7.97
N ASP A 41 -14.41 -11.22 8.98
CA ASP A 41 -14.01 -11.94 10.20
C ASP A 41 -12.89 -11.28 11.02
N ASN A 42 -12.53 -10.03 10.71
CA ASN A 42 -11.58 -9.26 11.52
C ASN A 42 -12.22 -8.82 12.85
N ILE A 43 -11.42 -8.74 13.90
CA ILE A 43 -11.86 -8.30 15.22
C ILE A 43 -12.28 -6.82 15.16
N LEU A 44 -13.48 -6.51 15.63
CA LEU A 44 -13.92 -5.16 15.90
C LEU A 44 -13.81 -4.85 17.40
N PRO A 45 -13.43 -3.61 17.76
CA PRO A 45 -13.40 -3.19 19.16
C PRO A 45 -14.81 -3.17 19.75
N ASP A 46 -14.90 -3.37 21.07
CA ASP A 46 -16.18 -3.37 21.79
C ASP A 46 -16.92 -2.02 21.68
N THR A 47 -16.17 -0.92 21.65
CA THR A 47 -16.69 0.41 21.35
C THR A 47 -16.27 0.82 19.95
N LEU A 48 -17.17 0.63 18.98
CA LEU A 48 -16.97 1.04 17.60
C LEU A 48 -17.01 2.57 17.45
N PRO A 49 -16.09 3.18 16.67
CA PRO A 49 -16.21 4.55 16.22
C PRO A 49 -17.58 4.81 15.57
N GLU A 50 -18.17 5.98 15.84
CA GLU A 50 -19.51 6.35 15.34
C GLU A 50 -19.64 6.15 13.83
N LYS A 51 -18.63 6.58 13.07
CA LYS A 51 -18.55 6.42 11.62
C LYS A 51 -18.69 4.97 11.15
N ILE A 52 -18.00 4.03 11.81
CA ILE A 52 -18.06 2.60 11.45
C ILE A 52 -19.42 2.02 11.85
N LYS A 53 -19.91 2.40 13.03
CA LYS A 53 -21.19 1.95 13.57
C LYS A 53 -22.37 2.37 12.67
N ASP A 54 -22.41 3.63 12.27
CA ASP A 54 -23.47 4.17 11.40
C ASP A 54 -23.46 3.48 10.04
N GLN A 55 -22.27 3.29 9.46
CA GLN A 55 -22.13 2.61 8.18
C GLN A 55 -22.55 1.13 8.27
N LEU A 56 -22.19 0.44 9.35
CA LEU A 56 -22.58 -0.94 9.57
C LEU A 56 -24.10 -1.08 9.69
N GLN A 57 -24.75 -0.18 10.43
CA GLN A 57 -26.22 -0.15 10.55
C GLN A 57 -26.89 0.11 9.19
N ASN A 58 -26.37 1.05 8.41
CA ASN A 58 -26.88 1.36 7.07
C ASN A 58 -26.80 0.16 6.13
N LEU A 59 -25.71 -0.61 6.18
CA LEU A 59 -25.51 -1.80 5.36
C LEU A 59 -26.38 -2.98 5.82
N GLN A 60 -26.66 -3.11 7.12
CA GLN A 60 -27.56 -4.17 7.62
C GLN A 60 -29.03 -3.94 7.26
N ASN A 61 -29.45 -2.68 7.04
CA ASN A 61 -30.83 -2.32 6.75
C ASN A 61 -31.25 -2.50 5.27
N LYS A 62 -30.33 -2.93 4.39
CA LYS A 62 -30.60 -3.07 2.95
C LYS A 62 -29.93 -4.32 2.37
N PRO A 63 -30.39 -4.84 1.22
CA PRO A 63 -29.57 -5.75 0.43
C PRO A 63 -28.30 -5.02 0.00
N ILE A 64 -27.15 -5.64 0.25
CA ILE A 64 -25.83 -5.06 -0.04
C ILE A 64 -25.17 -5.76 -1.21
N THR A 65 -24.42 -5.00 -2.00
CA THR A 65 -23.55 -5.55 -3.05
C THR A 65 -22.21 -5.99 -2.47
N GLU A 66 -21.44 -6.76 -3.24
CA GLU A 66 -20.08 -7.16 -2.86
C GLU A 66 -19.13 -5.95 -2.77
N GLU A 67 -19.29 -4.97 -3.66
CA GLU A 67 -18.53 -3.71 -3.63
C GLU A 67 -18.75 -2.92 -2.35
N GLU A 68 -19.98 -2.90 -1.83
CA GLU A 68 -20.31 -2.23 -0.57
C GLU A 68 -19.68 -2.95 0.63
N ARG A 69 -19.69 -4.29 0.63
CA ARG A 69 -19.00 -5.10 1.64
C ARG A 69 -17.50 -4.80 1.64
N TRP A 70 -16.89 -4.85 0.46
CA TRP A 70 -15.47 -4.58 0.28
C TRP A 70 -15.09 -3.16 0.74
N SER A 71 -15.90 -2.17 0.36
CA SER A 71 -15.70 -0.77 0.73
C SER A 71 -15.78 -0.58 2.25
N PHE A 72 -16.73 -1.24 2.92
CA PHE A 72 -16.82 -1.25 4.38
C PHE A 72 -15.58 -1.89 5.01
N CYS A 73 -15.14 -3.04 4.50
CA CYS A 73 -13.95 -3.73 4.98
C CYS A 73 -12.69 -2.86 4.91
N ILE A 74 -12.48 -2.18 3.78
CA ILE A 74 -11.39 -1.21 3.64
C ILE A 74 -11.53 -0.07 4.66
N MET A 75 -12.73 0.48 4.82
CA MET A 75 -12.97 1.59 5.74
C MET A 75 -12.61 1.22 7.17
N HIS A 76 -13.18 0.13 7.72
CA HIS A 76 -12.93 -0.19 9.12
C HIS A 76 -11.47 -0.60 9.35
N HIS A 77 -10.82 -1.27 8.40
CA HIS A 77 -9.40 -1.55 8.48
C HIS A 77 -8.57 -0.25 8.51
N GLY A 78 -8.94 0.73 7.67
CA GLY A 78 -8.32 2.05 7.65
C GLY A 78 -8.42 2.76 8.99
N GLU A 79 -9.63 2.86 9.54
CA GLU A 79 -9.90 3.56 10.80
C GLU A 79 -9.29 2.86 12.02
N LEU A 80 -9.28 1.52 12.05
CA LEU A 80 -8.83 0.75 13.22
C LEU A 80 -7.34 0.46 13.22
N ASN A 81 -6.72 0.25 12.05
CA ASN A 81 -5.31 -0.14 11.96
C ASN A 81 -4.44 0.98 11.36
N ILE A 82 -4.86 1.58 10.25
CA ILE A 82 -4.01 2.50 9.49
C ILE A 82 -3.94 3.88 10.16
N VAL A 83 -5.07 4.46 10.56
CA VAL A 83 -5.11 5.79 11.17
C VAL A 83 -4.32 5.83 12.48
N PRO A 84 -4.53 4.91 13.46
CA PRO A 84 -3.75 4.92 14.70
C PRO A 84 -2.25 4.72 14.47
N HIS A 85 -1.89 3.87 13.50
CA HIS A 85 -0.48 3.67 13.12
C HIS A 85 0.13 4.90 12.43
N GLY A 86 -0.65 5.61 11.62
CA GLY A 86 -0.22 6.88 11.03
C GLY A 86 0.04 7.93 12.11
N LEU A 87 -0.89 8.07 13.05
CA LEU A 87 -0.75 9.02 14.17
C LEU A 87 0.45 8.68 15.05
N SER A 88 0.69 7.39 15.35
CA SER A 88 1.85 6.97 16.14
C SER A 88 3.20 7.26 15.45
N LYS A 89 3.21 7.26 14.10
CA LYS A 89 4.37 7.66 13.27
C LYS A 89 4.47 9.18 13.04
N GLY A 90 3.55 9.97 13.59
CA GLY A 90 3.55 11.42 13.44
C GLY A 90 3.03 11.92 12.08
N TYR A 91 2.28 11.09 11.36
CA TYR A 91 1.54 11.58 10.18
C TYR A 91 0.41 12.51 10.63
N PRO A 92 0.16 13.61 9.90
CA PRO A 92 -0.87 14.57 10.28
C PRO A 92 -2.26 14.01 10.02
N GLU A 93 -3.19 14.28 10.93
CA GLU A 93 -4.60 13.96 10.76
C GLU A 93 -5.26 14.79 9.64
N TYR A 94 -4.79 16.03 9.46
CA TYR A 94 -5.30 16.95 8.45
C TYR A 94 -4.18 17.45 7.53
N ILE A 95 -4.49 17.51 6.23
CA ILE A 95 -3.60 18.08 5.22
C ILE A 95 -4.05 19.50 4.93
N ASP A 96 -3.19 20.48 5.27
CA ASP A 96 -3.37 21.86 4.80
C ASP A 96 -2.86 21.99 3.37
N PHE A 97 -3.79 22.02 2.41
CA PHE A 97 -3.49 22.14 0.99
C PHE A 97 -2.94 23.51 0.60
N ASN A 98 -3.15 24.56 1.41
CA ASN A 98 -2.66 25.90 1.09
C ASN A 98 -1.14 25.99 1.26
N VAL A 99 -0.58 25.27 2.24
CA VAL A 99 0.87 25.25 2.49
C VAL A 99 1.60 24.18 1.67
N LEU A 100 0.87 23.26 1.05
CA LEU A 100 1.43 22.14 0.30
C LEU A 100 2.37 22.59 -0.84
N PRO A 101 2.05 23.61 -1.67
CA PRO A 101 2.97 24.08 -2.69
C PRO A 101 4.31 24.55 -2.10
N SER A 102 4.27 25.32 -1.01
CA SER A 102 5.48 25.79 -0.33
C SER A 102 6.30 24.64 0.26
N ARG A 103 5.64 23.58 0.76
CA ARG A 103 6.33 22.36 1.22
C ARG A 103 7.03 21.64 0.08
N ILE A 104 6.38 21.54 -1.09
CA ILE A 104 6.97 20.89 -2.28
C ILE A 104 8.21 21.65 -2.75
N ILE A 105 8.14 22.99 -2.84
CA ILE A 105 9.27 23.82 -3.27
C ILE A 105 10.46 23.69 -2.33
N LYS A 106 10.25 23.48 -1.03
CA LYS A 106 11.35 23.29 -0.07
C LYS A 106 12.25 22.08 -0.41
N PHE A 107 11.70 21.04 -1.05
CA PHE A 107 12.49 19.87 -1.47
C PHE A 107 13.40 20.13 -2.66
N GLU A 108 13.22 21.24 -3.39
CA GLU A 108 14.01 21.55 -4.59
C GLU A 108 15.53 21.50 -4.31
N LYS A 109 15.95 22.10 -3.19
CA LYS A 109 17.36 22.14 -2.79
C LYS A 109 17.91 20.73 -2.56
N ASP A 110 17.20 19.92 -1.79
CA ASP A 110 17.61 18.55 -1.48
C ASP A 110 17.67 17.69 -2.75
N LEU A 111 16.70 17.86 -3.66
CA LEU A 111 16.68 17.15 -4.94
C LEU A 111 17.87 17.53 -5.83
N ILE A 112 18.26 18.81 -5.86
CA ILE A 112 19.45 19.25 -6.60
C ILE A 112 20.71 18.61 -6.02
N GLU A 113 20.85 18.57 -4.70
CA GLU A 113 21.99 17.93 -4.03
C GLU A 113 22.05 16.42 -4.32
N ILE A 114 20.91 15.75 -4.39
CA ILE A 114 20.82 14.33 -4.78
C ILE A 114 21.27 14.14 -6.24
N ILE A 115 20.77 14.97 -7.17
CA ILE A 115 21.11 14.89 -8.60
C ILE A 115 22.61 15.13 -8.81
N ASN A 116 23.19 16.07 -8.07
CA ASN A 116 24.62 16.36 -8.12
C ASN A 116 25.49 15.26 -7.49
N GLY A 117 24.89 14.31 -6.75
CA GLY A 117 25.59 13.23 -6.06
C GLY A 117 26.24 13.66 -4.74
N ASN A 118 25.84 14.83 -4.20
CA ASN A 118 26.32 15.33 -2.91
C ASN A 118 25.63 14.63 -1.74
N ILE A 119 24.38 14.19 -1.95
CA ILE A 119 23.58 13.43 -0.98
C ILE A 119 23.22 12.08 -1.59
N SER A 120 23.44 11.00 -0.83
CA SER A 120 23.01 9.65 -1.23
C SER A 120 21.49 9.53 -1.15
N SER A 121 20.88 8.93 -2.15
CA SER A 121 19.45 8.64 -2.16
C SER A 121 19.23 7.23 -2.66
N TYR A 122 18.60 6.41 -1.83
CA TYR A 122 18.27 5.02 -2.15
C TYR A 122 17.62 4.88 -3.54
N TYR A 123 16.63 5.72 -3.84
CA TYR A 123 15.94 5.70 -5.13
C TYR A 123 16.82 6.15 -6.29
N TRP A 124 17.68 7.16 -6.06
CA TRP A 124 18.61 7.63 -7.09
C TRP A 124 19.67 6.58 -7.40
N ASP A 125 20.22 5.93 -6.37
CA ASP A 125 21.26 4.92 -6.49
C ASP A 125 20.75 3.71 -7.28
N ILE A 126 19.53 3.24 -7.00
CA ILE A 126 18.87 2.18 -7.76
C ILE A 126 18.61 2.62 -9.20
N ALA A 127 18.10 3.83 -9.42
CA ALA A 127 17.87 4.30 -10.78
C ALA A 127 19.20 4.36 -11.56
N SER A 128 20.23 4.94 -10.95
CA SER A 128 21.56 5.11 -11.53
C SER A 128 22.21 3.76 -11.87
N SER A 129 22.12 2.76 -10.99
CA SER A 129 22.67 1.42 -11.25
C SER A 129 22.00 0.77 -12.47
N ILE A 130 20.68 0.85 -12.58
CA ILE A 130 19.94 0.31 -13.73
C ILE A 130 20.36 1.01 -15.02
N TYR A 131 20.45 2.34 -15.01
CA TYR A 131 20.90 3.10 -16.19
C TYR A 131 22.33 2.72 -16.62
N LYS A 132 23.23 2.43 -15.67
CA LYS A 132 24.59 1.96 -15.95
C LYS A 132 24.61 0.53 -16.51
N GLU A 133 23.75 -0.35 -16.02
CA GLU A 133 23.71 -1.76 -16.42
C GLU A 133 23.08 -1.95 -17.81
N VAL A 134 21.88 -1.42 -18.03
CA VAL A 134 21.11 -1.70 -19.25
C VAL A 134 21.25 -0.60 -20.33
N GLY A 135 21.81 0.55 -19.97
CA GLY A 135 21.93 1.71 -20.83
C GLY A 135 20.61 2.49 -20.98
N TYR A 136 20.73 3.75 -21.43
CA TYR A 136 19.65 4.73 -21.45
C TYR A 136 18.37 4.27 -22.16
N ASN A 137 18.48 3.72 -23.37
CA ASN A 137 17.31 3.35 -24.18
C ASN A 137 16.53 2.18 -23.57
N LYS A 138 17.25 1.20 -23.01
CA LYS A 138 16.62 0.02 -22.42
C LYS A 138 16.05 0.33 -21.04
N ALA A 139 16.73 1.16 -20.26
CA ALA A 139 16.26 1.62 -18.95
C ALA A 139 14.88 2.32 -18.99
N LYS A 140 14.54 2.95 -20.12
CA LYS A 140 13.25 3.64 -20.32
C LYS A 140 12.14 2.75 -20.88
N ALA A 141 12.44 1.51 -21.26
CA ALA A 141 11.44 0.61 -21.80
C ALA A 141 10.38 0.27 -20.74
N PRO A 142 9.08 0.17 -21.09
CA PRO A 142 8.01 -0.11 -20.13
C PRO A 142 8.26 -1.33 -19.24
N MET A 143 8.77 -2.44 -19.80
CA MET A 143 9.11 -3.62 -18.99
C MET A 143 10.17 -3.33 -17.93
N MET A 144 11.19 -2.54 -18.26
CA MET A 144 12.22 -2.19 -17.27
C MET A 144 11.71 -1.22 -16.21
N LEU A 145 10.70 -0.40 -16.53
CA LEU A 145 10.07 0.48 -15.54
C LEU A 145 9.17 -0.30 -14.58
N MET A 146 8.41 -1.28 -15.08
CA MET A 146 7.60 -2.17 -14.24
C MET A 146 8.47 -2.95 -13.25
N ASN A 147 9.54 -3.60 -13.75
CA ASN A 147 10.44 -4.40 -12.92
C ASN A 147 11.18 -3.60 -11.83
N ARG A 148 11.24 -2.26 -11.92
CA ARG A 148 11.84 -1.41 -10.86
C ARG A 148 11.05 -1.45 -9.57
N PHE A 149 9.74 -1.67 -9.66
CA PHE A 149 8.83 -1.60 -8.53
C PHE A 149 8.47 -2.98 -7.96
N GLU A 150 8.86 -4.06 -8.64
CA GLU A 150 8.63 -5.45 -8.20
C GLU A 150 9.63 -5.92 -7.12
N VAL A 151 10.68 -5.14 -6.84
CA VAL A 151 11.68 -5.43 -5.79
C VAL A 151 11.26 -4.86 -4.42
N PHE A 152 10.09 -4.21 -4.35
CA PHE A 152 9.50 -3.66 -3.14
C PHE A 152 8.33 -4.52 -2.65
#